data_AF-A0A529L3R1-F1
#
_entry.id   AF-A0A529L3R1-F1
#
_cell.length_a   1.000
_cell.length_b   1.000
_cell.length_c   1.000
_cell.angle_alpha   90.00
_cell.angle_beta   90.00
_cell.angle_gamma   90.00
#
_symmetry.space_group_name_H-M   'P 1'
#
loop_
_entity.id
_entity.type
_entity.pdbx_description
1 polymer ?
#
loop_
_entity_poly.entity_id
_entity_poly.type
_entity_poly.pdbx_seq_one_letter_code
_entity_poly.pdbx_strand_id
1 'polypeptide(L)' 'MKTGRFWAWVVFILGAAYFFIPLIATVEFSMRMRRGAYSFDAYQIVLGDARFQATFMYSV' A
#
# COMPACT_ATOMS: atom_id res chain seq x y z
N MET A 1 13.31 31.16 -16.32
CA MET A 1 12.43 30.03 -16.70
C MET A 1 13.00 28.64 -16.36
N LYS A 2 14.32 28.40 -16.36
CA LYS A 2 14.90 27.06 -16.08
C LYS A 2 14.79 26.61 -14.62
N THR A 3 14.92 27.54 -13.66
CA THR A 3 14.86 27.26 -12.21
C THR A 3 13.47 26.82 -11.74
N GLY A 4 12.40 27.38 -12.30
CA GLY A 4 11.02 27.02 -11.91
C GLY A 4 10.65 25.59 -12.27
N ARG A 5 11.10 25.09 -13.43
CA ARG A 5 10.85 23.70 -13.84
C ARG A 5 11.54 22.69 -12.93
N PHE A 6 12.75 23.00 -12.46
CA PHE A 6 13.47 22.14 -11.51
C PHE A 6 12.68 21.99 -10.20
N TRP A 7 12.27 23.10 -9.59
CA TRP A 7 11.50 23.06 -8.34
C TRP A 7 10.13 22.40 -8.48
N ALA A 8 9.46 22.58 -9.63
CA ALA A 8 8.21 21.88 -9.91
C ALA A 8 8.38 20.35 -9.86
N TRP A 9 9.46 19.81 -10.46
CA TRP A 9 9.77 18.39 -10.41
C TRP A 9 10.16 17.91 -9.02
N VAL A 10 10.93 18.71 -8.26
CA VAL A 10 11.29 18.36 -6.87
C VAL A 10 10.03 18.20 -6.01
N VAL A 11 9.14 19.19 -6.04
CA VAL A 11 7.90 19.16 -5.25
C VAL A 11 7.00 18.01 -5.71
N PHE A 12 6.90 17.77 -7.02
CA PHE A 12 6.14 16.65 -7.56
C PHE A 12 6.66 15.30 -7.06
N ILE A 13 7.97 15.05 -7.15
CA ILE A 13 8.59 13.79 -6.70
C ILE A 13 8.39 13.62 -5.19
N LEU A 14 8.54 14.69 -4.40
CA LEU A 14 8.32 14.62 -2.95
C LEU A 14 6.87 14.29 -2.62
N GLY A 15 5.90 14.92 -3.29
CA GLY A 15 4.48 14.62 -3.12
C GLY A 15 4.15 13.18 -3.53
N ALA A 16 4.68 12.72 -4.67
CA ALA A 16 4.53 11.35 -5.13
C ALA A 16 5.14 10.35 -4.14
N ALA A 17 6.37 10.61 -3.66
CA ALA A 17 7.03 9.76 -2.67
C ALA A 17 6.23 9.71 -1.35
N TYR A 18 5.76 10.86 -0.86
CA TYR A 18 4.93 10.95 0.34
C TYR A 18 3.64 10.13 0.22
N PHE A 19 3.03 10.08 -0.97
CA PHE A 19 1.82 9.31 -1.22
C PHE A 19 2.08 7.81 -1.47
N PHE A 20 3.02 7.47 -2.36
CA PHE A 20 3.23 6.10 -2.82
C PHE A 20 4.09 5.26 -1.88
N ILE A 21 5.06 5.84 -1.17
CA ILE A 21 5.92 5.06 -0.25
C ILE A 21 5.09 4.35 0.83
N PRO A 22 4.14 5.02 1.53
CA PRO A 22 3.27 4.35 2.48
C PRO A 22 2.43 3.23 1.85
N LEU A 23 1.89 3.44 0.65
CA LEU A 23 1.09 2.42 -0.06
C LEU A 23 1.91 1.21 -0.48
N ILE A 24 3.14 1.42 -0.96
CA ILE A 24 4.06 0.33 -1.27
C ILE A 24 4.43 -0.41 0.02
N ALA A 25 4.68 0.32 1.11
CA ALA A 25 4.95 -0.29 2.40
C ALA A 25 3.78 -1.15 2.89
N THR A 26 2.52 -0.72 2.76
CA THR A 26 1.37 -1.54 3.19
C THR A 26 1.27 -2.83 2.39
N VAL A 27 1.50 -2.79 1.08
CA VAL A 27 1.56 -3.99 0.22
C VAL A 27 2.75 -4.90 0.58
N GLU A 28 3.91 -4.30 0.87
CA GLU A 28 5.10 -5.04 1.29
C GLU A 28 4.89 -5.75 2.62
N PHE A 29 4.28 -5.07 3.61
CA PHE A 29 3.94 -5.65 4.90
C PHE A 29 2.87 -6.72 4.79
N SER A 30 1.85 -6.55 3.94
CA SER A 30 0.80 -7.56 3.77
C SER A 30 1.35 -8.88 3.19
N MET A 31 2.38 -8.83 2.35
CA MET A 31 3.01 -10.03 1.77
C MET A 31 4.02 -10.72 2.71
N ARG A 32 4.53 -10.02 3.72
CA ARG A 32 5.58 -10.51 4.64
C ARG A 32 5.04 -11.21 5.89
N MET A 33 3.90 -11.89 5.77
CA MET A 33 3.37 -12.68 6.89
C MET A 33 4.34 -13.80 7.33
N ARG A 34 5.08 -14.39 6.38
CA ARG A 34 6.17 -15.32 6.66
C ARG A 34 7.49 -14.57 6.81
N ARG A 35 8.30 -14.93 7.81
CA ARG A 35 9.63 -14.34 7.98
C ARG A 35 10.54 -14.74 6.82
N GLY A 36 11.08 -13.74 6.11
CA GLY A 36 12.06 -13.95 5.04
C GLY A 36 11.50 -14.42 3.71
N ALA A 37 10.17 -14.44 3.53
CA ALA A 37 9.54 -14.82 2.26
C ALA A 37 8.30 -13.98 1.98
N TYR A 38 8.06 -13.69 0.70
CA TYR A 38 6.77 -13.16 0.26
C TYR A 38 5.76 -14.28 0.12
N SER A 39 4.55 -14.03 0.59
CA SER A 39 3.45 -14.99 0.57
C SER A 39 2.11 -14.28 0.55
N PHE A 40 1.07 -14.96 0.06
CA PHE A 40 -0.30 -14.46 0.11
C PHE A 40 -1.09 -15.00 1.31
N ASP A 41 -0.41 -15.59 2.30
CA ASP A 41 -1.02 -16.23 3.47
C ASP A 41 -1.98 -15.30 4.24
N ALA A 42 -1.60 -14.03 4.42
CA ALA A 42 -2.44 -13.04 5.08
C ALA A 42 -3.79 -12.87 4.38
N TYR A 43 -3.78 -12.90 3.05
CA TYR A 43 -5.00 -12.80 2.26
C TYR A 43 -5.84 -14.08 2.37
N GLN A 44 -5.21 -15.26 2.33
CA GLN A 44 -5.93 -16.53 2.51
C GLN A 44 -6.63 -16.60 3.86
N ILE A 45 -5.97 -16.12 4.93
CA ILE A 45 -6.53 -16.10 6.28
C ILE A 45 -7.69 -15.12 6.39
N VAL A 46 -7.51 -13.87 5.97
CA VAL A 46 -8.55 -12.83 6.10
C VAL A 46 -9.75 -13.13 5.20
N LEU A 47 -9.52 -13.53 3.95
CA LEU A 47 -10.61 -13.83 3.02
C LEU A 47 -11.33 -15.14 3.38
N GLY A 48 -10.68 -16.06 4.10
CA GLY A 48 -11.29 -17.27 4.65
C GLY A 48 -12.07 -17.04 5.96
N ASP A 49 -11.97 -15.87 6.58
CA ASP A 49 -12.63 -15.55 7.85
C ASP A 49 -14.11 -15.17 7.63
N ALA A 50 -15.02 -15.96 8.21
CA ALA A 50 -16.46 -15.75 8.08
C ALA A 50 -16.96 -14.43 8.71
N ARG A 51 -16.31 -13.93 9.76
CA ARG A 51 -16.63 -12.63 10.36
C ARG A 51 -16.21 -11.50 9.45
N PHE A 52 -15.04 -11.60 8.82
CA PHE A 52 -14.61 -10.64 7.82
C PHE A 52 -15.58 -10.59 6.65
N GLN A 53 -15.97 -11.75 6.10
CA GLN A 53 -16.95 -11.81 5.00
C GLN A 53 -18.30 -11.20 5.37
N ALA A 54 -18.77 -11.44 6.61
CA ALA A 54 -20.04 -10.91 7.09
C ALA A 54 -20.05 -9.37 7.14
N THR A 55 -18.91 -8.73 7.39
CA THR A 55 -18.82 -7.27 7.54
C THR A 55 -18.24 -6.55 6.33
N PHE A 56 -17.48 -7.24 5.48
CA PHE A 56 -16.77 -6.64 4.34
C PHE A 56 -17.71 -5.92 3.36
N MET A 57 -18.93 -6.43 3.20
CA MET A 57 -19.94 -5.85 2.29
C MET A 57 -20.79 -4.74 2.92
N TYR A 58 -20.57 -4.37 4.20
CA TYR A 58 -21.30 -3.26 4.82
C TYR A 58 -20.82 -1.88 4.35
N SER A 59 -19.75 -1.80 3.56
CA SER A 59 -19.19 -0.56 3.02
C SER A 59 -19.80 -0.13 1.68
N VAL A 60 -21.14 -0.14 1.56
CA VAL A 60 -21.89 0.45 0.44
C VAL A 60 -22.07 1.95 0.67
#